data_AF-A0A9P9PFF2-F1
#
_entry.id   AF-A0A9P9PFF2-F1
#
_cell.length_a   1.000
_cell.length_b   1.000
_cell.length_c   1.000
_cell.angle_alpha   90.00
_cell.angle_beta   90.00
_cell.angle_gamma   90.00
#
_symmetry.space_group_name_H-M   'P 1'
#
loop_
_entity.id
_entity.type
_entity.pdbx_description
1 polymer ?
#
loop_
_entity_poly.entity_id
_entity_poly.type
_entity_poly.pdbx_seq_one_letter_code
_entity_poly.pdbx_strand_id
1 'polypeptide(L)'
;WEILNGDTRDPVLVGVPQPQRLTLSFRHTTTGETSGPLVYKKPADQIGWDNIAEIKKINSWRTQIFNRKKFPPKVEKTSWTPDEVAYLELLHEKVKIAAKNNTLQRPNNARILEEFNRFFHTPEDRKDGSGDFLQRRPARDLNQISTKMNRSNTRIRKLRDDLQNLPKTSTDTAYMPTITQDEINNYLRDGTVNDTYLPHSPPKADRQSSRANLSTSFGVQGDLAPGDDNSSPSSTSSSSSDSVISTPNDSERRQNASPKNSAVHITSPEELEKRKSEGWEIPDFPKNNEEALRRHRELAVNSPQNISWHKQAIEDLDSRIDSSSSCIAKGRVNRESWFRDRPDIPNHPDAIKHELWHKESLRKPGAAAVNGLLGAAIIPPFGYRGPIRDLVTKKLLPADELLTAEKSAEAMEK
;
A
#
# COMPACT_ATOMS: atom_id res chain seq x y z
N TRP A 1 17.91 31.73 19.54
CA TRP A 1 16.45 31.92 19.67
C TRP A 1 15.88 30.75 20.46
N GLU A 2 14.99 31.03 21.39
CA GLU A 2 14.14 30.06 22.10
C GLU A 2 12.67 30.31 21.73
N ILE A 3 11.79 29.35 22.02
CA ILE A 3 10.35 29.44 21.73
C ILE A 3 9.65 29.89 23.02
N LEU A 4 8.87 30.97 22.95
CA LEU A 4 8.04 31.45 24.07
C LEU A 4 6.58 31.00 23.95
N ASN A 5 6.04 30.97 22.72
CA ASN A 5 4.67 30.52 22.45
C ASN A 5 4.64 29.75 21.12
N GLY A 6 3.66 28.85 20.97
CA GLY A 6 3.45 28.03 19.78
C GLY A 6 3.90 26.58 19.87
N ASP A 7 4.14 26.09 21.09
CA ASP A 7 4.53 24.72 21.44
C ASP A 7 5.90 24.30 20.83
N THR A 8 6.29 23.05 21.05
CA THR A 8 7.40 22.35 20.41
C THR A 8 7.40 22.47 18.87
N ARG A 9 8.53 22.11 18.27
CA ARG A 9 8.74 22.15 16.82
C ARG A 9 8.07 21.00 16.06
N ASP A 10 7.19 20.26 16.73
CA ASP A 10 6.53 19.09 16.19
C ASP A 10 5.43 19.49 15.19
N PRO A 11 5.16 18.65 14.18
CA PRO A 11 4.14 18.93 13.19
C PRO A 11 2.76 18.95 13.84
N VAL A 12 1.90 19.83 13.35
CA VAL A 12 0.46 19.79 13.60
C VAL A 12 -0.09 18.47 13.04
N LEU A 13 -0.91 17.79 13.83
CA LEU A 13 -1.51 16.50 13.49
C LEU A 13 -2.87 16.71 12.80
N VAL A 14 -3.22 15.80 11.89
CA VAL A 14 -4.53 15.80 11.21
C VAL A 14 -5.60 15.28 12.18
N GLY A 15 -6.77 15.93 12.19
CA GLY A 15 -7.91 15.56 13.04
C GLY A 15 -7.80 15.97 14.51
N VAL A 16 -6.72 16.65 14.90
CA VAL A 16 -6.54 17.16 16.27
C VAL A 16 -6.45 18.69 16.24
N PRO A 17 -7.46 19.42 16.75
CA PRO A 17 -7.39 20.87 16.88
C PRO A 17 -6.23 21.31 17.78
N GLN A 18 -5.32 22.12 17.23
CA GLN A 18 -4.15 22.64 17.93
C GLN A 18 -4.02 24.16 17.74
N PRO A 19 -5.02 24.97 18.16
CA PRO A 19 -5.07 26.42 17.93
C PRO A 19 -3.84 27.17 18.44
N GLN A 20 -3.26 26.72 19.57
CA GLN A 20 -2.03 27.26 20.13
C GLN A 20 -0.84 27.20 19.17
N ARG A 21 -0.81 26.23 18.23
CA ARG A 21 0.27 26.07 17.24
C ARG A 21 0.14 27.03 16.04
N LEU A 22 -0.90 27.86 15.99
CA LEU A 22 -1.11 28.88 14.94
C LEU A 22 -0.44 30.22 15.27
N THR A 23 0.07 30.40 16.49
CA THR A 23 0.83 31.59 16.90
C THR A 23 2.21 31.15 17.36
N LEU A 24 3.26 31.80 16.87
CA LEU A 24 4.65 31.55 17.27
C LEU A 24 5.27 32.83 17.81
N SER A 25 5.88 32.79 19.00
CA SER A 25 6.74 33.87 19.49
C SER A 25 8.07 33.31 20.00
N PHE A 26 9.12 34.13 19.87
CA PHE A 26 10.50 33.72 20.10
C PHE A 26 11.23 34.78 20.90
N ARG A 27 12.18 34.37 21.75
CA ARG A 27 13.12 35.27 22.42
C ARG A 27 14.54 35.01 21.89
N HIS A 28 15.29 36.08 21.67
CA HIS A 28 16.67 35.97 21.23
C HIS A 28 17.57 35.70 22.44
N THR A 29 18.22 34.54 22.43
CA THR A 29 18.94 33.97 23.58
C THR A 29 20.14 34.81 24.04
N THR A 30 20.67 35.69 23.19
CA THR A 30 21.84 36.52 23.50
C THR A 30 21.49 37.98 23.81
N THR A 31 20.41 38.50 23.22
CA THR A 31 20.02 39.93 23.38
C THR A 31 18.76 40.12 24.23
N GLY A 32 18.06 39.04 24.62
CA GLY A 32 16.77 39.09 25.31
C GLY A 32 15.58 39.54 24.43
N GLU A 33 15.83 39.99 23.20
CA GLU A 33 14.82 40.58 22.32
C GLU A 33 13.71 39.58 21.97
N THR A 34 12.46 39.94 22.25
CA THR A 34 11.29 39.13 21.91
C THR A 34 10.75 39.52 20.53
N SER A 35 10.61 38.56 19.62
CA SER A 35 9.83 38.79 18.41
C SER A 35 8.34 38.84 18.74
N GLY A 36 7.62 39.81 18.19
CA GLY A 36 6.16 39.85 18.24
C GLY A 36 5.49 38.57 17.74
N PRO A 37 4.22 38.34 18.10
CA PRO A 37 3.49 37.11 17.78
C PRO A 37 3.32 36.96 16.26
N LEU A 38 3.89 35.89 15.71
CA LEU A 38 3.74 35.50 14.32
C LEU A 38 2.53 34.57 14.21
N VAL A 39 1.41 35.12 13.73
CA VAL A 39 0.13 34.43 13.62
C VAL A 39 -0.07 33.86 12.20
N TYR A 40 -0.65 32.67 12.10
CA TYR A 40 -1.06 32.09 10.82
C TYR A 40 -2.22 32.88 10.19
N LYS A 41 -2.28 32.96 8.85
CA LYS A 41 -3.25 33.81 8.15
C LYS A 41 -4.73 33.47 8.42
N LYS A 42 -5.03 32.19 8.69
CA LYS A 42 -6.39 31.75 9.06
C LYS A 42 -6.53 31.65 10.58
N PRO A 43 -7.62 32.15 11.17
CA PRO A 43 -7.97 31.89 12.56
C PRO A 43 -8.41 30.42 12.76
N ALA A 44 -8.45 29.96 14.01
CA ALA A 44 -8.55 28.54 14.37
C ALA A 44 -9.90 27.88 14.00
N ASP A 45 -10.96 28.68 13.96
CA ASP A 45 -12.34 28.36 13.55
C ASP A 45 -12.46 28.13 12.04
N GLN A 46 -11.58 28.73 11.23
CA GLN A 46 -11.60 28.63 9.76
C GLN A 46 -10.65 27.55 9.19
N ILE A 47 -10.10 26.71 10.06
CA ILE A 47 -9.19 25.63 9.70
C ILE A 47 -9.92 24.30 9.76
N GLY A 48 -9.98 23.62 8.61
CA GLY A 48 -10.42 22.23 8.57
C GLY A 48 -9.33 21.34 9.16
N TRP A 49 -9.38 21.04 10.45
CA TRP A 49 -8.34 20.25 11.13
C TRP A 49 -8.21 18.82 10.58
N ASP A 50 -9.30 18.25 10.03
CA ASP A 50 -9.31 16.98 9.30
C ASP A 50 -8.72 17.08 7.88
N ASN A 51 -8.54 18.28 7.34
CA ASN A 51 -8.07 18.48 5.97
C ASN A 51 -6.54 18.42 5.90
N ILE A 52 -6.01 17.27 5.45
CA ILE A 52 -4.60 16.99 5.23
C ILE A 52 -3.88 18.13 4.47
N ALA A 53 -4.54 18.74 3.47
CA ALA A 53 -3.93 19.81 2.67
C ALA A 53 -3.82 21.14 3.43
N GLU A 54 -4.73 21.44 4.35
CA GLU A 54 -4.62 22.63 5.23
C GLU A 54 -3.56 22.43 6.30
N ILE A 55 -3.55 21.26 6.96
CA ILE A 55 -2.52 20.89 7.94
C ILE A 55 -1.11 20.93 7.31
N LYS A 56 -0.96 20.47 6.05
CA LYS A 56 0.29 20.59 5.29
C LYS A 56 0.70 22.06 5.03
N LYS A 57 -0.25 22.97 4.78
CA LYS A 57 0.02 24.42 4.65
C LYS A 57 0.47 25.04 5.98
N ILE A 58 -0.17 24.67 7.09
CA ILE A 58 0.21 25.14 8.45
C ILE A 58 1.62 24.65 8.81
N ASN A 59 1.91 23.37 8.58
CA ASN A 59 3.24 22.79 8.84
C ASN A 59 4.34 23.39 7.95
N SER A 60 4.03 23.71 6.69
CA SER A 60 4.94 24.45 5.80
C SER A 60 5.23 25.85 6.34
N TRP A 61 4.19 26.60 6.76
CA TRP A 61 4.35 27.92 7.38
C TRP A 61 5.20 27.87 8.67
N ARG A 62 4.88 26.97 9.62
CA ARG A 62 5.68 26.76 10.85
C ARG A 62 7.15 26.50 10.51
N THR A 63 7.41 25.61 9.54
CA THR A 63 8.76 25.28 9.08
C THR A 63 9.50 26.50 8.50
N GLN A 64 8.83 27.32 7.69
CA GLN A 64 9.42 28.56 7.15
C GLN A 64 9.79 29.54 8.26
N ILE A 65 8.94 29.73 9.28
CA ILE A 65 9.24 30.60 10.42
C ILE A 65 10.45 30.08 11.22
N PHE A 66 10.50 28.78 11.55
CA PHE A 66 11.65 28.18 12.23
C PHE A 66 12.95 28.32 11.42
N ASN A 67 12.89 28.12 10.10
CA ASN A 67 14.05 28.28 9.21
C ASN A 67 14.54 29.74 9.14
N ARG A 68 13.62 30.72 9.07
CA ARG A 68 13.95 32.17 9.13
C ARG A 68 14.65 32.52 10.44
N LYS A 69 14.18 31.96 11.57
CA LYS A 69 14.80 32.10 12.90
C LYS A 69 16.02 31.18 13.13
N LYS A 70 16.55 30.55 12.07
CA LYS A 70 17.75 29.70 12.07
C LYS A 70 17.69 28.49 13.02
N PHE A 71 16.50 28.04 13.42
CA PHE A 71 16.39 26.78 14.16
C PHE A 71 16.75 25.62 13.20
N PRO A 72 17.77 24.79 13.51
CA PRO A 72 18.16 23.68 12.64
C PRO A 72 16.97 22.73 12.47
N PRO A 73 16.51 22.36 11.27
CA PRO A 73 15.25 21.62 11.10
C PRO A 73 15.25 20.35 11.95
N LYS A 74 14.13 20.05 12.64
CA LYS A 74 13.92 18.81 13.42
C LYS A 74 13.69 17.64 12.44
N VAL A 75 14.63 17.45 11.52
CA VAL A 75 14.81 16.18 10.83
C VAL A 75 15.38 15.27 11.90
N GLU A 76 14.63 14.24 12.28
CA GLU A 76 15.23 13.08 12.91
C GLU A 76 16.26 12.53 11.92
N LYS A 77 17.53 12.87 12.15
CA LYS A 77 18.65 12.39 11.35
C LYS A 77 18.89 10.95 11.74
N THR A 78 17.98 10.05 11.32
CA THR A 78 18.16 8.60 11.41
C THR A 78 19.52 8.29 10.79
N SER A 79 20.51 8.02 11.64
CA SER A 79 21.89 7.80 11.23
C SER A 79 21.95 6.62 10.29
N TRP A 80 22.86 6.67 9.32
CA TRP A 80 23.12 5.52 8.46
C TRP A 80 24.03 4.57 9.24
N THR A 81 23.53 3.39 9.55
CA THR A 81 24.31 2.30 10.18
C THR A 81 25.31 1.73 9.18
N PRO A 82 26.42 1.11 9.63
CA PRO A 82 27.42 0.52 8.73
C PRO A 82 26.82 -0.41 7.68
N ASP A 83 25.96 -1.34 8.08
CA ASP A 83 25.35 -2.34 7.18
C ASP A 83 24.42 -1.73 6.13
N GLU A 84 23.71 -0.63 6.44
CA GLU A 84 22.93 0.11 5.43
C GLU A 84 23.83 0.80 4.41
N VAL A 85 25.03 1.24 4.80
CA VAL A 85 26.02 1.80 3.88
C VAL A 85 26.63 0.69 3.03
N ALA A 86 27.05 -0.42 3.66
CA ALA A 86 27.62 -1.58 2.99
C ALA A 86 26.65 -2.19 1.98
N TYR A 87 25.36 -2.35 2.30
CA TYR A 87 24.33 -2.80 1.37
C TYR A 87 24.26 -1.90 0.11
N LEU A 88 24.24 -0.57 0.30
CA LEU A 88 24.18 0.37 -0.83
C LEU A 88 25.48 0.36 -1.65
N GLU A 89 26.63 0.12 -1.03
CA GLU A 89 27.92 0.01 -1.74
C GLU A 89 28.02 -1.32 -2.51
N LEU A 90 27.73 -2.45 -1.87
CA LEU A 90 27.60 -3.79 -2.49
C LEU A 90 26.67 -3.78 -3.70
N LEU A 91 25.52 -3.10 -3.60
CA LEU A 91 24.58 -2.98 -4.71
C LEU A 91 25.23 -2.33 -5.93
N HIS A 92 26.02 -1.28 -5.75
CA HIS A 92 26.67 -0.60 -6.86
C HIS A 92 27.89 -1.35 -7.38
N GLU A 93 28.65 -2.04 -6.52
CA GLU A 93 29.74 -2.93 -6.95
C GLU A 93 29.19 -4.10 -7.79
N LYS A 94 28.15 -4.81 -7.32
CA LYS A 94 27.50 -5.89 -8.08
C LYS A 94 26.91 -5.42 -9.41
N VAL A 95 26.23 -4.26 -9.43
CA VAL A 95 25.75 -3.65 -10.69
C VAL A 95 26.93 -3.30 -11.62
N LYS A 96 28.05 -2.82 -11.08
CA LYS A 96 29.26 -2.47 -11.85
C LYS A 96 29.96 -3.69 -12.42
N ILE A 97 30.03 -4.81 -11.69
CA ILE A 97 30.58 -6.08 -12.19
C ILE A 97 29.66 -6.64 -13.29
N ALA A 98 28.36 -6.73 -13.02
CA ALA A 98 27.39 -7.23 -14.00
C ALA A 98 27.38 -6.40 -15.31
N ALA A 99 27.53 -5.06 -15.19
CA ALA A 99 27.55 -4.13 -16.33
C ALA A 99 28.88 -4.09 -17.10
N LYS A 100 29.96 -4.77 -16.64
CA LYS A 100 31.15 -5.03 -17.46
C LYS A 100 30.90 -6.12 -18.50
N ASN A 101 30.11 -7.12 -18.12
CA ASN A 101 29.88 -8.33 -18.92
C ASN A 101 28.59 -8.25 -19.76
N ASN A 102 27.63 -7.39 -19.38
CA ASN A 102 26.33 -7.24 -20.04
C ASN A 102 25.95 -5.76 -20.17
N THR A 103 25.19 -5.40 -21.21
CA THR A 103 24.55 -4.07 -21.29
C THR A 103 23.33 -4.03 -20.35
N LEU A 104 23.44 -3.34 -19.22
CA LEU A 104 22.42 -3.33 -18.17
C LEU A 104 21.94 -1.91 -17.84
N GLN A 105 20.66 -1.76 -17.54
CA GLN A 105 20.09 -0.49 -17.09
C GLN A 105 20.25 -0.39 -15.56
N ARG A 106 20.80 0.73 -15.08
CA ARG A 106 21.02 0.99 -13.65
C ARG A 106 19.68 1.13 -12.91
N PRO A 107 19.49 0.51 -11.72
CA PRO A 107 18.27 0.67 -10.95
C PRO A 107 18.05 2.12 -10.53
N ASN A 108 16.79 2.56 -10.59
CA ASN A 108 16.38 3.91 -10.18
C ASN A 108 16.28 4.01 -8.65
N ASN A 109 16.29 5.22 -8.10
CA ASN A 109 16.29 5.41 -6.64
C ASN A 109 15.01 4.88 -5.96
N ALA A 110 13.88 4.77 -6.68
CA ALA A 110 12.63 4.24 -6.13
C ALA A 110 12.68 2.71 -5.94
N ARG A 111 13.17 1.97 -6.93
CA ARG A 111 13.39 0.52 -6.85
C ARG A 111 14.49 0.17 -5.85
N ILE A 112 15.53 1.01 -5.73
CA ILE A 112 16.54 0.89 -4.67
C ILE A 112 15.91 1.09 -3.29
N LEU A 113 15.02 2.07 -3.12
CA LEU A 113 14.31 2.30 -1.86
C LEU A 113 13.40 1.12 -1.48
N GLU A 114 12.62 0.61 -2.44
CA GLU A 114 11.70 -0.51 -2.25
C GLU A 114 12.45 -1.75 -1.73
N GLU A 115 13.52 -2.14 -2.42
CA GLU A 115 14.36 -3.28 -2.04
C GLU A 115 15.14 -3.07 -0.74
N PHE A 116 15.65 -1.86 -0.52
CA PHE A 116 16.33 -1.49 0.72
C PHE A 116 15.37 -1.62 1.92
N ASN A 117 14.14 -1.09 1.79
CA ASN A 117 13.12 -1.22 2.82
C ASN A 117 12.69 -2.70 2.95
N ARG A 118 12.55 -3.45 1.85
CA ARG A 118 12.29 -4.90 1.89
C ARG A 118 13.33 -5.64 2.74
N PHE A 119 14.61 -5.30 2.60
CA PHE A 119 15.71 -5.94 3.32
C PHE A 119 15.88 -5.48 4.79
N PHE A 120 15.71 -4.20 5.10
CA PHE A 120 15.97 -3.65 6.45
C PHE A 120 14.73 -3.46 7.32
N HIS A 121 13.55 -3.29 6.73
CA HIS A 121 12.31 -3.00 7.46
C HIS A 121 11.39 -4.22 7.62
N THR A 122 11.49 -5.24 6.76
CA THR A 122 10.47 -6.29 6.65
C THR A 122 10.79 -7.64 7.33
N PRO A 123 12.05 -8.10 7.51
CA PRO A 123 12.29 -9.43 8.08
C PRO A 123 12.35 -9.43 9.61
N GLU A 124 11.67 -10.39 10.22
CA GLU A 124 11.76 -10.74 11.64
C GLU A 124 12.91 -11.72 11.93
N ASP A 125 13.40 -12.43 10.89
CA ASP A 125 14.39 -13.51 11.00
C ASP A 125 15.86 -13.10 10.76
N ARG A 126 16.15 -11.79 10.66
CA ARG A 126 17.52 -11.31 10.43
C ARG A 126 18.40 -11.59 11.63
N LYS A 127 19.47 -12.37 11.44
CA LYS A 127 20.51 -12.60 12.44
C LYS A 127 21.78 -11.80 12.13
N ASP A 128 22.52 -11.45 13.16
CA ASP A 128 23.87 -10.92 13.05
C ASP A 128 24.91 -12.06 12.87
N GLY A 129 26.20 -11.72 12.85
CA GLY A 129 27.27 -12.72 12.76
C GLY A 129 27.44 -13.60 14.00
N SER A 130 26.80 -13.24 15.12
CA SER A 130 26.76 -13.99 16.37
C SER A 130 25.55 -14.96 16.45
N GLY A 131 24.55 -14.76 15.58
CA GLY A 131 23.30 -15.52 15.55
C GLY A 131 22.13 -14.82 16.25
N ASP A 132 22.34 -13.61 16.78
CA ASP A 132 21.35 -12.81 17.51
C ASP A 132 20.43 -12.05 16.54
N PHE A 133 19.15 -11.92 16.90
CA PHE A 133 18.17 -11.25 16.05
C PHE A 133 18.40 -9.73 16.01
N LEU A 134 18.64 -9.20 14.81
CA LEU A 134 18.83 -7.78 14.56
C LEU A 134 17.52 -7.01 14.68
N GLN A 135 17.53 -5.93 15.46
CA GLN A 135 16.36 -5.05 15.60
C GLN A 135 15.87 -4.51 14.24
N ARG A 136 14.56 -4.60 14.03
CA ARG A 136 13.85 -4.07 12.85
C ARG A 136 14.14 -2.57 12.70
N ARG A 137 14.61 -2.15 11.52
CA ARG A 137 14.95 -0.74 11.27
C ARG A 137 13.73 0.06 10.78
N PRO A 138 13.66 1.38 11.06
CA PRO A 138 12.64 2.24 10.49
C PRO A 138 12.81 2.29 8.96
N ALA A 139 11.69 2.25 8.23
CA ALA A 139 11.69 2.41 6.79
C ALA A 139 12.28 3.78 6.41
N ARG A 140 13.13 3.80 5.37
CA ARG A 140 13.69 5.03 4.82
C ARG A 140 12.70 5.71 3.87
N ASP A 141 12.93 6.99 3.63
CA ASP A 141 12.24 7.78 2.60
C ASP A 141 13.11 7.94 1.33
N LEU A 142 12.47 8.16 0.18
CA LEU A 142 13.13 8.41 -1.10
C LEU A 142 14.10 9.60 -1.04
N ASN A 143 13.77 10.64 -0.27
CA ASN A 143 14.66 11.79 -0.07
C ASN A 143 15.92 11.40 0.73
N GLN A 144 15.80 10.48 1.69
CA GLN A 144 16.94 10.00 2.48
C GLN A 144 17.89 9.16 1.61
N ILE A 145 17.35 8.22 0.82
CA ILE A 145 18.12 7.44 -0.16
C ILE A 145 18.77 8.39 -1.18
N SER A 146 17.99 9.24 -1.86
CA SER A 146 18.50 10.18 -2.86
C SER A 146 19.60 11.08 -2.30
N THR A 147 19.44 11.59 -1.08
CA THR A 147 20.48 12.37 -0.39
C THR A 147 21.73 11.54 -0.12
N LYS A 148 21.61 10.34 0.48
CA LYS A 148 22.76 9.47 0.79
C LYS A 148 23.56 9.10 -0.46
N MET A 149 22.86 8.82 -1.55
CA MET A 149 23.39 8.39 -2.84
C MET A 149 24.08 9.52 -3.64
N ASN A 150 23.70 10.77 -3.38
CA ASN A 150 24.23 11.94 -4.07
C ASN A 150 25.21 12.77 -3.21
N ARG A 151 25.50 12.37 -1.97
CA ARG A 151 26.55 13.02 -1.15
C ARG A 151 27.91 12.91 -1.84
N SER A 152 28.51 14.07 -2.10
CA SER A 152 29.91 14.18 -2.52
C SER A 152 30.84 13.48 -1.53
N ASN A 153 32.01 13.05 -2.02
CA ASN A 153 33.05 12.37 -1.26
C ASN A 153 32.67 11.00 -0.64
N THR A 154 31.52 10.41 -1.01
CA THR A 154 31.16 9.03 -0.61
C THR A 154 31.63 7.99 -1.64
N ARG A 155 31.96 6.77 -1.20
CA ARG A 155 32.27 5.65 -2.10
C ARG A 155 31.09 5.31 -3.01
N ILE A 156 29.86 5.29 -2.46
CA ILE A 156 28.61 5.18 -3.23
C ILE A 156 28.59 6.16 -4.43
N ARG A 157 28.95 7.43 -4.22
CA ARG A 157 28.94 8.43 -5.31
C ARG A 157 29.98 8.09 -6.38
N LYS A 158 31.22 7.73 -5.99
CA LYS A 158 32.25 7.29 -6.93
C LYS A 158 31.78 6.09 -7.78
N LEU A 159 31.21 5.07 -7.15
CA LEU A 159 30.66 3.90 -7.85
C LEU A 159 29.51 4.26 -8.80
N ARG A 160 28.63 5.21 -8.41
CA ARG A 160 27.57 5.71 -9.29
C ARG A 160 28.10 6.48 -10.49
N ASP A 161 29.21 7.19 -10.34
CA ASP A 161 29.87 7.95 -11.40
C ASP A 161 30.63 7.03 -12.36
N ASP A 162 31.33 6.00 -11.85
CA ASP A 162 31.90 4.92 -12.67
C ASP A 162 30.82 4.25 -13.56
N LEU A 163 29.65 3.96 -12.98
CA LEU A 163 28.50 3.40 -13.68
C LEU A 163 27.88 4.33 -14.74
N GLN A 164 28.18 5.65 -14.75
CA GLN A 164 27.65 6.53 -15.80
C GLN A 164 28.32 6.29 -17.15
N ASN A 165 29.56 5.81 -17.13
CA ASN A 165 30.41 5.61 -18.31
C ASN A 165 30.23 4.23 -18.97
N LEU A 166 29.50 3.31 -18.34
CA LEU A 166 29.23 1.98 -18.90
C LEU A 166 28.11 2.01 -19.96
N PRO A 167 28.15 1.11 -20.96
CA PRO A 167 27.16 1.06 -22.03
C PRO A 167 25.78 0.67 -21.49
N LYS A 168 24.80 1.54 -21.71
CA LYS A 168 23.42 1.38 -21.21
C LYS A 168 22.56 0.70 -22.27
N THR A 169 21.82 -0.34 -21.87
CA THR A 169 20.72 -0.89 -22.66
C THR A 169 19.48 0.01 -22.56
N SER A 170 18.63 -0.04 -23.59
CA SER A 170 17.30 0.59 -23.61
C SER A 170 16.19 -0.31 -23.07
N THR A 171 16.51 -1.52 -22.58
CA THR A 171 15.52 -2.40 -21.94
C THR A 171 15.01 -1.80 -20.64
N ASP A 172 13.69 -1.83 -20.45
CA ASP A 172 12.98 -1.25 -19.30
C ASP A 172 13.25 -1.97 -17.96
N THR A 173 13.79 -3.20 -18.03
CA THR A 173 14.15 -4.01 -16.89
C THR A 173 15.54 -3.66 -16.34
N ALA A 174 15.58 -2.69 -15.43
CA ALA A 174 16.79 -2.42 -14.65
C ALA A 174 17.27 -3.66 -13.88
N TYR A 175 18.58 -3.91 -13.89
CA TYR A 175 19.19 -5.00 -13.11
C TYR A 175 19.21 -4.63 -11.63
N MET A 176 18.75 -5.56 -10.78
CA MET A 176 18.69 -5.36 -9.34
C MET A 176 19.26 -6.61 -8.65
N PRO A 177 20.48 -6.55 -8.10
CA PRO A 177 21.10 -7.71 -7.47
C PRO A 177 20.39 -8.07 -6.16
N THR A 178 20.22 -9.37 -5.92
CA THR A 178 19.87 -9.86 -4.57
C THR A 178 21.11 -9.75 -3.69
N ILE A 179 20.95 -9.27 -2.47
CA ILE A 179 22.02 -9.12 -1.47
C ILE A 179 21.56 -9.80 -0.19
N THR A 180 22.41 -10.66 0.36
CA THR A 180 22.19 -11.40 1.60
C THR A 180 22.88 -10.74 2.79
N GLN A 181 22.48 -11.08 4.02
CA GLN A 181 23.13 -10.54 5.22
C GLN A 181 24.59 -11.01 5.34
N ASP A 182 24.90 -12.25 4.91
CA ASP A 182 26.27 -12.78 4.91
C ASP A 182 27.20 -12.02 3.96
N GLU A 183 26.71 -11.58 2.80
CA GLU A 183 27.48 -10.73 1.90
C GLU A 183 27.78 -9.36 2.52
N ILE A 184 26.83 -8.78 3.26
CA ILE A 184 27.05 -7.53 4.00
C ILE A 184 28.09 -7.73 5.11
N ASN A 185 27.99 -8.85 5.85
CA ASN A 185 28.93 -9.19 6.92
C ASN A 185 30.35 -9.40 6.37
N ASN A 186 30.51 -10.14 5.27
CA ASN A 186 31.80 -10.33 4.59
C ASN A 186 32.35 -8.98 4.09
N TYR A 187 31.53 -8.17 3.41
CA TYR A 187 31.95 -6.86 2.92
C TYR A 187 32.38 -5.89 4.03
N LEU A 188 31.71 -5.93 5.19
CA LEU A 188 32.12 -5.15 6.36
C LEU A 188 33.43 -5.67 6.98
N ARG A 189 33.71 -6.98 6.91
CA ARG A 189 34.92 -7.61 7.47
C ARG A 189 36.17 -7.36 6.63
N ASP A 190 36.08 -7.57 5.32
CA ASP A 190 37.25 -7.62 4.43
C ASP A 190 37.04 -6.91 3.07
N GLY A 191 35.85 -6.36 2.81
CA GLY A 191 35.52 -5.66 1.57
C GLY A 191 35.22 -6.59 0.37
N THR A 192 35.15 -7.91 0.58
CA THR A 192 34.87 -8.88 -0.49
C THR A 192 33.51 -8.66 -1.12
N VAL A 193 33.47 -8.69 -2.46
CA VAL A 193 32.24 -8.66 -3.26
C VAL A 193 32.09 -10.02 -3.94
N ASN A 194 31.17 -10.85 -3.46
CA ASN A 194 30.89 -12.15 -4.07
C ASN A 194 30.18 -11.95 -5.42
N ASP A 195 30.77 -12.49 -6.50
CA ASP A 195 30.24 -12.41 -7.88
C ASP A 195 29.46 -13.67 -8.31
N THR A 196 29.18 -14.57 -7.37
CA THR A 196 28.69 -15.95 -7.62
C THR A 196 27.31 -16.04 -8.28
N TYR A 197 26.61 -14.92 -8.48
CA TYR A 197 25.30 -14.84 -9.11
C TYR A 197 25.18 -13.67 -10.10
N LEU A 198 26.02 -13.68 -11.14
CA LEU A 198 25.64 -13.05 -12.40
C LEU A 198 24.58 -13.93 -13.08
N PRO A 199 23.32 -13.48 -13.25
CA PRO A 199 22.37 -14.23 -14.04
C PRO A 199 22.93 -14.35 -15.45
N HIS A 200 23.24 -15.58 -15.89
CA HIS A 200 23.56 -15.84 -17.28
C HIS A 200 22.34 -15.42 -18.10
N SER A 201 22.50 -14.36 -18.90
CA SER A 201 21.47 -13.94 -19.84
C SER A 201 21.09 -15.17 -20.67
N PRO A 202 19.80 -15.59 -20.70
CA PRO A 202 19.41 -16.73 -21.53
C PRO A 202 19.85 -16.46 -22.97
N PRO A 203 20.38 -17.47 -23.67
CA PRO A 203 20.92 -17.28 -25.01
C PRO A 203 19.87 -16.60 -25.88
N LYS A 204 20.25 -15.50 -26.55
CA LYS A 204 19.35 -14.72 -27.39
C LYS A 204 18.82 -15.63 -28.48
N ALA A 205 17.55 -16.01 -28.40
CA ALA A 205 16.89 -16.73 -29.46
C ALA A 205 16.81 -15.82 -30.69
N ASP A 206 17.48 -16.24 -31.78
CA ASP A 206 17.46 -15.51 -33.06
C ASP A 206 16.05 -15.50 -33.66
N ARG A 207 15.29 -14.45 -33.33
CA ARG A 207 14.02 -14.14 -34.01
C ARG A 207 14.30 -13.54 -35.38
N GLN A 208 14.54 -14.41 -36.35
CA GLN A 208 14.39 -14.03 -37.76
C GLN A 208 12.97 -13.52 -38.02
N SER A 209 12.86 -12.36 -38.65
CA SER A 209 11.59 -11.62 -38.79
C SER A 209 10.91 -11.98 -40.12
N SER A 210 9.91 -12.85 -40.07
CA SER A 210 9.01 -13.14 -41.19
C SER A 210 7.80 -12.19 -41.16
N ARG A 211 7.94 -11.04 -41.83
CA ARG A 211 6.88 -10.01 -41.92
C ARG A 211 6.07 -10.18 -43.21
N ALA A 212 4.92 -10.83 -43.12
CA ALA A 212 3.95 -10.91 -44.22
C ALA A 212 2.97 -9.73 -44.17
N ASN A 213 2.72 -9.09 -45.32
CA ASN A 213 1.75 -8.02 -45.46
C ASN A 213 0.34 -8.59 -45.69
N LEU A 214 -0.67 -7.97 -45.06
CA LEU A 214 -2.06 -8.07 -45.51
C LEU A 214 -2.64 -6.66 -45.55
N SER A 215 -2.86 -6.19 -46.78
CA SER A 215 -3.65 -5.00 -47.08
C SER A 215 -5.09 -5.44 -47.31
N THR A 216 -6.07 -4.76 -46.71
CA THR A 216 -7.48 -4.97 -47.04
C THR A 216 -8.20 -3.63 -46.99
N SER A 217 -8.50 -3.12 -48.19
CA SER A 217 -9.36 -1.98 -48.42
C SER A 217 -10.83 -2.39 -48.32
N PHE A 218 -11.67 -1.55 -47.71
CA PHE A 218 -13.11 -1.54 -47.97
C PHE A 218 -13.64 -0.10 -48.12
N GLY A 219 -14.66 0.04 -48.95
CA GLY A 219 -15.06 1.31 -49.57
C GLY A 219 -16.15 2.12 -48.85
N VAL A 220 -16.58 3.18 -49.53
CA VAL A 220 -17.49 4.26 -49.08
C VAL A 220 -18.84 4.18 -49.82
N GLN A 221 -19.88 4.85 -49.29
CA GLN A 221 -21.30 5.01 -49.71
C GLN A 221 -22.26 4.14 -48.86
N GLY A 222 -23.49 4.52 -48.47
CA GLY A 222 -24.32 5.74 -48.60
C GLY A 222 -25.81 5.37 -48.31
N ASP A 223 -26.76 6.27 -48.03
CA ASP A 223 -26.74 7.71 -47.69
C ASP A 223 -28.15 8.18 -47.18
N LEU A 224 -28.32 9.48 -46.84
CA LEU A 224 -29.58 10.23 -46.60
C LEU A 224 -30.47 9.97 -45.34
N ALA A 225 -31.08 11.06 -44.88
CA ALA A 225 -32.12 11.20 -43.83
C ALA A 225 -33.53 11.38 -44.49
N PRO A 226 -34.65 11.87 -43.86
CA PRO A 226 -34.93 12.28 -42.47
C PRO A 226 -36.27 11.76 -41.88
N GLY A 227 -36.72 12.27 -40.70
CA GLY A 227 -38.14 12.15 -40.27
C GLY A 227 -38.45 12.31 -38.77
N ASP A 228 -38.99 13.49 -38.42
CA ASP A 228 -40.13 13.79 -37.51
C ASP A 228 -40.16 13.46 -36.00
N ASP A 229 -40.23 14.55 -35.22
CA ASP A 229 -41.22 14.90 -34.18
C ASP A 229 -41.88 13.82 -33.28
N ASN A 230 -41.70 13.97 -31.95
CA ASN A 230 -42.84 14.27 -31.05
C ASN A 230 -42.47 14.75 -29.63
N SER A 231 -42.99 15.93 -29.30
CA SER A 231 -43.81 16.28 -28.11
C SER A 231 -43.58 15.62 -26.74
N SER A 232 -43.33 16.48 -25.74
CA SER A 232 -43.47 16.24 -24.29
C SER A 232 -44.91 15.87 -23.85
N PRO A 233 -45.16 15.41 -22.60
CA PRO A 233 -45.29 16.38 -21.50
C PRO A 233 -44.74 15.95 -20.13
N SER A 234 -44.66 16.95 -19.25
CA SER A 234 -44.32 16.90 -17.83
C SER A 234 -45.39 16.25 -16.95
N SER A 235 -45.00 15.79 -15.75
CA SER A 235 -45.91 15.70 -14.61
C SER A 235 -45.20 16.04 -13.29
N THR A 236 -45.95 16.72 -12.41
CA THR A 236 -45.52 17.28 -11.13
C THR A 236 -46.19 16.57 -9.95
N SER A 237 -45.41 16.25 -8.91
CA SER A 237 -45.84 16.15 -7.50
C SER A 237 -44.56 15.95 -6.67
N SER A 238 -44.24 16.63 -5.55
CA SER A 238 -44.97 17.27 -4.45
C SER A 238 -45.75 16.30 -3.54
N SER A 239 -45.06 15.78 -2.53
CA SER A 239 -45.66 15.19 -1.31
C SER A 239 -44.71 15.39 -0.14
N SER A 240 -45.10 16.20 0.85
CA SER A 240 -44.37 16.35 2.11
C SER A 240 -44.77 15.24 3.09
N SER A 241 -43.86 14.79 3.94
CA SER A 241 -44.20 13.98 5.13
C SER A 241 -43.13 14.15 6.21
N ASP A 242 -43.44 14.96 7.22
CA ASP A 242 -42.64 15.07 8.44
C ASP A 242 -42.67 13.75 9.22
N SER A 243 -41.52 13.32 9.73
CA SER A 243 -41.42 12.32 10.80
C SER A 243 -40.20 12.60 11.68
N VAL A 244 -40.40 13.48 12.67
CA VAL A 244 -39.40 13.79 13.69
C VAL A 244 -39.30 12.62 14.66
N ILE A 245 -38.31 11.75 14.46
CA ILE A 245 -37.91 10.74 15.44
C ILE A 245 -36.70 11.27 16.22
N SER A 246 -36.96 11.85 17.39
CA SER A 246 -35.92 12.22 18.34
C SER A 246 -35.32 10.95 18.97
N THR A 247 -34.08 10.64 18.62
CA THR A 247 -33.26 9.63 19.33
C THR A 247 -32.29 10.33 20.30
N PRO A 248 -32.00 9.76 21.48
CA PRO A 248 -31.07 10.38 22.43
C PRO A 248 -29.64 10.34 21.90
N ASN A 249 -29.01 11.51 21.82
CA ASN A 249 -27.58 11.64 21.53
C ASN A 249 -26.78 11.26 22.79
N ASP A 250 -26.40 9.99 22.90
CA ASP A 250 -25.26 9.57 23.73
C ASP A 250 -24.52 8.42 23.05
N SER A 251 -23.79 8.78 21.99
CA SER A 251 -22.79 7.91 21.38
C SER A 251 -21.41 8.51 21.59
N GLU A 252 -20.71 8.05 22.63
CA GLU A 252 -19.30 8.33 22.82
C GLU A 252 -18.53 7.91 21.56
N ARG A 253 -18.18 8.91 20.75
CA ARG A 253 -17.61 8.71 19.43
C ARG A 253 -16.18 8.19 19.57
N ARG A 254 -16.05 6.86 19.62
CA ARG A 254 -14.78 6.13 19.77
C ARG A 254 -13.70 6.78 18.91
N GLN A 255 -12.66 7.27 19.58
CA GLN A 255 -11.52 7.85 18.91
C GLN A 255 -10.88 6.79 18.03
N ASN A 256 -10.71 7.09 16.73
CA ASN A 256 -9.95 6.23 15.80
C ASN A 256 -8.45 6.35 16.11
N ALA A 257 -8.05 5.84 17.27
CA ALA A 257 -6.65 5.65 17.62
C ALA A 257 -6.01 4.72 16.59
N SER A 258 -4.84 5.09 16.07
CA SER A 258 -4.09 4.21 15.18
C SER A 258 -3.78 2.91 15.94
N PRO A 259 -4.02 1.70 15.37
CA PRO A 259 -3.94 0.42 16.10
C PRO A 259 -2.59 0.04 16.71
N LYS A 260 -1.58 0.91 16.62
CA LYS A 260 -0.18 0.60 16.94
C LYS A 260 0.19 0.70 18.41
N ASN A 261 -0.66 1.30 19.27
CA ASN A 261 -0.33 1.58 20.69
C ASN A 261 -1.49 1.44 21.68
N SER A 262 -2.66 0.92 21.28
CA SER A 262 -3.70 0.54 22.25
C SER A 262 -3.24 -0.72 22.98
N ALA A 263 -2.79 -0.58 24.23
CA ALA A 263 -2.49 -1.73 25.08
C ALA A 263 -3.70 -2.68 25.12
N VAL A 264 -3.45 -3.99 25.03
CA VAL A 264 -4.52 -4.99 25.06
C VAL A 264 -5.19 -4.93 26.43
N HIS A 265 -6.40 -4.35 26.48
CA HIS A 265 -7.14 -4.22 27.72
C HIS A 265 -7.71 -5.58 28.11
N ILE A 266 -7.06 -6.23 29.08
CA ILE A 266 -7.54 -7.49 29.64
C ILE A 266 -8.73 -7.17 30.55
N THR A 267 -9.95 -7.51 30.11
CA THR A 267 -11.16 -7.47 30.94
C THR A 267 -10.95 -8.28 32.21
N SER A 268 -11.20 -7.69 33.38
CA SER A 268 -11.03 -8.40 34.65
C SER A 268 -12.10 -9.50 34.82
N PRO A 269 -11.84 -10.54 35.64
CA PRO A 269 -12.86 -11.56 35.93
C PRO A 269 -14.16 -10.96 36.49
N GLU A 270 -14.05 -9.94 37.34
CA GLU A 270 -15.19 -9.22 37.94
C GLU A 270 -16.03 -8.48 36.89
N GLU A 271 -15.40 -7.80 35.92
CA GLU A 271 -16.11 -7.14 34.83
C GLU A 271 -16.78 -8.17 33.89
N LEU A 272 -16.16 -9.34 33.74
CA LEU A 272 -16.67 -10.46 32.95
C LEU A 272 -17.89 -11.14 33.63
N GLU A 273 -17.88 -11.26 34.96
CA GLU A 273 -19.05 -11.67 35.75
C GLU A 273 -20.17 -10.63 35.72
N LYS A 274 -19.84 -9.33 35.83
CA LYS A 274 -20.81 -8.24 35.68
C LYS A 274 -21.51 -8.32 34.32
N ARG A 275 -20.77 -8.44 33.22
CA ARG A 275 -21.33 -8.58 31.86
C ARG A 275 -22.21 -9.82 31.73
N LYS A 276 -21.83 -10.97 32.33
CA LYS A 276 -22.72 -12.15 32.39
C LYS A 276 -24.02 -11.86 33.13
N SER A 277 -23.99 -11.13 34.25
CA SER A 277 -25.20 -10.73 34.98
C SER A 277 -26.07 -9.73 34.21
N GLU A 278 -25.48 -8.96 33.30
CA GLU A 278 -26.16 -8.08 32.33
C GLU A 278 -26.73 -8.87 31.12
N GLY A 279 -26.61 -10.20 31.09
CA GLY A 279 -27.15 -11.06 30.01
C GLY A 279 -26.20 -11.26 28.83
N TRP A 280 -24.92 -10.89 28.92
CA TRP A 280 -23.96 -11.19 27.86
C TRP A 280 -23.58 -12.67 27.87
N GLU A 281 -24.07 -13.41 26.87
CA GLU A 281 -23.56 -14.74 26.56
C GLU A 281 -22.14 -14.65 26.00
N ILE A 282 -21.20 -15.31 26.67
CA ILE A 282 -19.83 -15.45 26.18
C ILE A 282 -19.82 -16.67 25.25
N PRO A 283 -19.41 -16.53 23.97
CA PRO A 283 -19.31 -17.67 23.06
C PRO A 283 -18.43 -18.76 23.66
N ASP A 284 -18.90 -20.02 23.58
CA ASP A 284 -18.12 -21.15 24.11
C ASP A 284 -16.88 -21.38 23.24
N PHE A 285 -15.72 -21.00 23.79
CA PHE A 285 -14.43 -21.10 23.12
C PHE A 285 -13.94 -22.56 23.11
N PRO A 286 -13.55 -23.12 21.95
CA PRO A 286 -12.96 -24.46 21.92
C PRO A 286 -11.66 -24.50 22.71
N LYS A 287 -11.46 -25.58 23.46
CA LYS A 287 -10.35 -25.74 24.42
C LYS A 287 -9.01 -25.98 23.71
N ASN A 288 -9.04 -26.49 22.49
CA ASN A 288 -7.86 -26.79 21.68
C ASN A 288 -8.16 -26.68 20.16
N ASN A 289 -7.11 -26.79 19.35
CA ASN A 289 -7.21 -26.68 17.88
C ASN A 289 -8.06 -27.78 17.24
N GLU A 290 -8.09 -28.99 17.80
CA GLU A 290 -8.87 -30.12 17.27
C GLU A 290 -10.36 -29.91 17.47
N GLU A 291 -10.76 -29.41 18.65
CA GLU A 291 -12.14 -29.04 18.95
C GLU A 291 -12.62 -27.87 18.07
N ALA A 292 -11.75 -26.87 17.84
CA ALA A 292 -12.04 -25.77 16.91
C ALA A 292 -12.30 -26.28 15.49
N LEU A 293 -11.44 -27.17 14.98
CA LEU A 293 -11.59 -27.81 13.67
C LEU A 293 -12.84 -28.70 13.60
N ARG A 294 -13.17 -29.44 14.68
CA ARG A 294 -14.37 -30.28 14.73
C ARG A 294 -15.64 -29.45 14.65
N ARG A 295 -15.76 -28.42 15.50
CA ARG A 295 -16.91 -27.48 15.50
C ARG A 295 -17.07 -26.78 14.15
N HIS A 296 -15.97 -26.37 13.51
CA HIS A 296 -16.00 -25.74 12.18
C HIS A 296 -16.51 -26.69 11.08
N ARG A 297 -16.09 -27.96 11.10
CA ARG A 297 -16.60 -28.98 10.16
C ARG A 297 -18.09 -29.28 10.42
N GLU A 298 -18.51 -29.36 11.68
CA GLU A 298 -19.93 -29.53 12.06
C GLU A 298 -20.77 -28.35 11.54
N LEU A 299 -20.29 -27.11 11.68
CA LEU A 299 -20.94 -25.91 11.14
C LEU A 299 -21.00 -25.90 9.60
N ALA A 300 -19.91 -26.27 8.93
CA ALA A 300 -19.85 -26.32 7.47
C ALA A 300 -20.79 -27.39 6.88
N VAL A 301 -20.98 -28.54 7.56
CA VAL A 301 -21.99 -29.54 7.18
C VAL A 301 -23.41 -28.98 7.31
N ASN A 302 -23.67 -28.19 8.34
CA ASN A 302 -24.99 -27.56 8.57
C ASN A 302 -25.23 -26.32 7.67
N SER A 303 -24.20 -25.78 7.02
CA SER A 303 -24.28 -24.58 6.17
C SER A 303 -23.21 -24.61 5.08
N PRO A 304 -23.34 -25.54 4.10
CA PRO A 304 -22.34 -25.71 3.05
C PRO A 304 -22.25 -24.47 2.18
N GLN A 305 -21.02 -24.05 1.81
CA GLN A 305 -20.84 -22.87 0.97
C GLN A 305 -21.31 -23.18 -0.46
N ASN A 306 -22.03 -22.23 -1.06
CA ASN A 306 -22.35 -22.32 -2.48
C ASN A 306 -21.08 -22.02 -3.30
N ILE A 307 -20.41 -23.07 -3.76
CA ILE A 307 -19.19 -23.02 -4.59
C ILE A 307 -19.45 -22.99 -6.10
N SER A 308 -20.72 -22.99 -6.55
CA SER A 308 -21.06 -23.05 -7.99
C SER A 308 -20.54 -21.85 -8.79
N TRP A 309 -20.38 -20.69 -8.15
CA TRP A 309 -19.89 -19.46 -8.78
C TRP A 309 -18.38 -19.51 -9.10
N HIS A 310 -17.59 -20.43 -8.53
CA HIS A 310 -16.16 -20.54 -8.84
C HIS A 310 -15.90 -20.82 -10.32
N LYS A 311 -16.72 -21.70 -10.93
CA LYS A 311 -16.59 -22.04 -12.35
C LYS A 311 -16.82 -20.80 -13.22
N GLN A 312 -17.92 -20.09 -12.97
CA GLN A 312 -18.24 -18.84 -13.67
C GLN A 312 -17.14 -17.79 -13.47
N ALA A 313 -16.62 -17.64 -12.24
CA ALA A 313 -15.53 -16.70 -11.95
C ALA A 313 -14.24 -17.02 -12.72
N ILE A 314 -13.89 -18.30 -12.93
CA ILE A 314 -12.74 -18.69 -13.75
C ILE A 314 -13.01 -18.40 -15.23
N GLU A 315 -14.19 -18.76 -15.76
CA GLU A 315 -14.57 -18.50 -17.15
C GLU A 315 -14.62 -16.99 -17.46
N ASP A 316 -15.10 -16.18 -16.50
CA ASP A 316 -15.10 -14.72 -16.57
C ASP A 316 -13.67 -14.13 -16.48
N LEU A 317 -12.78 -14.75 -15.71
CA LEU A 317 -11.37 -14.36 -15.61
C LEU A 317 -10.61 -14.67 -16.91
N ASP A 318 -10.77 -15.87 -17.47
CA ASP A 318 -10.15 -16.27 -18.73
C ASP A 318 -10.62 -15.34 -19.87
N SER A 319 -11.93 -15.06 -19.94
CA SER A 319 -12.50 -14.08 -20.88
C SER A 319 -11.93 -12.66 -20.72
N ARG A 320 -11.58 -12.26 -19.50
CA ARG A 320 -10.91 -10.97 -19.21
C ARG A 320 -9.46 -10.99 -19.67
N ILE A 321 -8.72 -12.07 -19.42
CA ILE A 321 -7.33 -12.25 -19.87
C ILE A 321 -7.28 -12.18 -21.40
N ASP A 322 -8.11 -12.98 -22.08
CA ASP A 322 -8.20 -13.02 -23.54
C ASP A 322 -8.52 -11.65 -24.15
N SER A 323 -9.60 -10.99 -23.69
CA SER A 323 -9.96 -9.64 -24.17
C SER A 323 -8.90 -8.58 -23.85
N SER A 324 -8.21 -8.73 -22.71
CA SER A 324 -7.10 -7.86 -22.30
C SER A 324 -5.78 -8.15 -23.04
N SER A 325 -5.66 -9.23 -23.82
CA SER A 325 -4.46 -9.51 -24.62
C SER A 325 -4.06 -8.34 -25.53
N SER A 326 -5.05 -7.57 -26.01
CA SER A 326 -4.86 -6.34 -26.79
C SER A 326 -4.22 -5.17 -26.01
N CYS A 327 -4.31 -5.15 -24.68
CA CYS A 327 -3.70 -4.14 -23.80
C CYS A 327 -2.53 -4.68 -22.92
N ILE A 328 -2.46 -6.00 -22.67
CA ILE A 328 -1.27 -6.70 -22.16
C ILE A 328 -0.09 -6.48 -23.10
N ALA A 329 -0.33 -6.53 -24.42
CA ALA A 329 0.66 -6.20 -25.45
C ALA A 329 1.25 -4.77 -25.35
N LYS A 330 0.67 -3.89 -24.51
CA LYS A 330 1.14 -2.53 -24.22
C LYS A 330 1.75 -2.37 -22.82
N GLY A 331 1.95 -3.45 -22.07
CA GLY A 331 2.68 -3.45 -20.79
C GLY A 331 1.99 -2.68 -19.65
N ARG A 332 0.66 -2.51 -19.69
CA ARG A 332 -0.10 -1.70 -18.72
C ARG A 332 -1.22 -2.47 -18.00
N VAL A 333 -0.93 -3.66 -17.49
CA VAL A 333 -1.80 -4.29 -16.48
C VAL A 333 -1.31 -3.87 -15.09
N ASN A 334 -1.92 -2.81 -14.56
CA ASN A 334 -1.77 -2.45 -13.15
C ASN A 334 -2.84 -3.22 -12.35
N ARG A 335 -2.48 -3.84 -11.23
CA ARG A 335 -3.44 -4.49 -10.32
C ARG A 335 -4.54 -3.52 -9.86
N GLU A 336 -4.25 -2.22 -9.77
CA GLU A 336 -5.24 -1.15 -9.49
C GLU A 336 -6.25 -0.95 -10.63
N SER A 337 -5.92 -1.34 -11.87
CA SER A 337 -6.83 -1.23 -13.02
C SER A 337 -7.85 -2.37 -13.09
N TRP A 338 -7.61 -3.51 -12.43
CA TRP A 338 -8.62 -4.56 -12.29
C TRP A 338 -9.79 -4.11 -11.40
N PHE A 339 -9.51 -3.28 -10.38
CA PHE A 339 -10.56 -2.63 -9.58
C PHE A 339 -11.32 -1.52 -10.34
N ARG A 340 -10.85 -1.10 -11.53
CA ARG A 340 -11.61 -0.24 -12.45
C ARG A 340 -12.54 -1.07 -13.35
N ASP A 341 -13.32 -1.95 -12.73
CA ASP A 341 -14.37 -2.71 -13.39
C ASP A 341 -15.55 -1.84 -13.86
N ARG A 342 -15.62 -0.58 -13.42
CA ARG A 342 -16.56 0.44 -13.91
C ARG A 342 -16.01 1.08 -15.19
N PRO A 343 -16.85 1.33 -16.22
CA PRO A 343 -16.45 2.17 -17.34
C PRO A 343 -16.04 3.56 -16.82
N ASP A 344 -15.02 4.16 -17.43
CA ASP A 344 -14.66 5.57 -17.21
C ASP A 344 -15.80 6.44 -17.77
N ILE A 345 -16.86 6.67 -16.98
CA ILE A 345 -17.94 7.60 -17.31
C ILE A 345 -17.39 9.02 -17.12
N PRO A 346 -17.16 9.81 -18.18
CA PRO A 346 -16.70 11.17 -18.04
C PRO A 346 -17.83 12.01 -17.44
N ASN A 347 -17.57 12.66 -16.31
CA ASN A 347 -18.50 13.58 -15.64
C ASN A 347 -19.79 12.93 -15.09
N HIS A 348 -19.69 11.98 -14.16
CA HIS A 348 -20.78 11.70 -13.22
C HIS A 348 -20.49 12.42 -11.88
N PRO A 349 -20.94 13.69 -11.69
CA PRO A 349 -20.58 14.49 -10.53
C PRO A 349 -21.20 13.99 -9.22
N ASP A 350 -22.34 13.29 -9.31
CA ASP A 350 -23.04 12.77 -8.14
C ASP A 350 -22.76 11.29 -7.93
N ALA A 351 -22.36 10.99 -6.69
CA ALA A 351 -22.36 9.65 -6.15
C ALA A 351 -23.79 9.07 -6.25
N ILE A 352 -23.88 7.86 -6.81
CA ILE A 352 -25.09 7.03 -6.69
C ILE A 352 -25.45 6.97 -5.20
N LYS A 353 -26.63 7.48 -4.84
CA LYS A 353 -27.15 7.44 -3.47
C LYS A 353 -27.01 6.02 -2.94
N HIS A 354 -26.56 5.88 -1.69
CA HIS A 354 -25.99 4.67 -1.09
C HIS A 354 -26.88 3.40 -1.04
N GLU A 355 -28.06 3.42 -1.66
CA GLU A 355 -29.06 2.34 -1.68
C GLU A 355 -29.13 1.60 -3.03
N LEU A 356 -28.68 2.19 -4.14
CA LEU A 356 -28.78 1.56 -5.48
C LEU A 356 -27.52 0.78 -5.92
N TRP A 357 -26.40 0.91 -5.20
CA TRP A 357 -25.11 0.30 -5.56
C TRP A 357 -25.11 -1.24 -5.70
N HIS A 358 -26.09 -1.92 -5.07
CA HIS A 358 -26.29 -3.36 -5.19
C HIS A 358 -27.15 -3.78 -6.39
N LYS A 359 -28.05 -2.91 -6.88
CA LYS A 359 -29.06 -3.27 -7.88
C LYS A 359 -28.59 -3.01 -9.31
N GLU A 360 -27.87 -1.91 -9.52
CA GLU A 360 -27.38 -1.47 -10.85
C GLU A 360 -25.86 -1.28 -10.82
N SER A 361 -25.15 -2.35 -10.48
CA SER A 361 -23.69 -2.34 -10.51
C SER A 361 -23.18 -2.22 -11.95
N LEU A 362 -22.76 -1.01 -12.35
CA LEU A 362 -22.02 -0.68 -13.58
C LEU A 362 -20.70 -1.45 -13.80
N ARG A 363 -20.39 -2.46 -12.97
CA ARG A 363 -19.28 -3.36 -13.21
C ARG A 363 -19.60 -4.26 -14.41
N LYS A 364 -18.58 -4.64 -15.17
CA LYS A 364 -18.70 -5.71 -16.17
C LYS A 364 -19.34 -6.97 -15.54
N PRO A 365 -20.13 -7.76 -16.30
CA PRO A 365 -20.54 -9.10 -15.88
C PRO A 365 -19.35 -9.91 -15.34
N GLY A 366 -19.62 -10.78 -14.36
CA GLY A 366 -18.59 -11.59 -13.70
C GLY A 366 -17.66 -10.86 -12.72
N ALA A 367 -17.58 -9.52 -12.77
CA ALA A 367 -16.63 -8.74 -11.96
C ALA A 367 -16.65 -9.07 -10.47
N ALA A 368 -17.84 -9.19 -9.87
CA ALA A 368 -17.95 -9.48 -8.45
C ALA A 368 -17.42 -10.89 -8.11
N ALA A 369 -17.67 -11.87 -8.99
CA ALA A 369 -17.22 -13.24 -8.83
C ALA A 369 -15.69 -13.35 -9.00
N VAL A 370 -15.12 -12.75 -10.06
CA VAL A 370 -13.67 -12.68 -10.28
C VAL A 370 -12.94 -12.01 -9.11
N ASN A 371 -13.40 -10.84 -8.66
CA ASN A 371 -12.80 -10.16 -7.51
C ASN A 371 -12.98 -10.95 -6.20
N GLY A 372 -14.10 -11.67 -6.05
CA GLY A 372 -14.33 -12.57 -4.92
C GLY A 372 -13.35 -13.75 -4.90
N LEU A 373 -13.04 -14.31 -6.07
CA LEU A 373 -12.08 -15.42 -6.20
C LEU A 373 -10.63 -14.98 -5.93
N LEU A 374 -10.21 -13.88 -6.56
CA LEU A 374 -8.86 -13.30 -6.37
C LEU A 374 -8.64 -12.73 -4.96
N GLY A 375 -9.73 -12.34 -4.28
CA GLY A 375 -9.73 -11.82 -2.92
C GLY A 375 -10.09 -12.85 -1.86
N ALA A 376 -10.29 -14.12 -2.22
CA ALA A 376 -10.73 -15.15 -1.29
C ALA A 376 -9.67 -15.37 -0.19
N ALA A 377 -10.04 -15.08 1.06
CA ALA A 377 -9.18 -15.21 2.21
C ALA A 377 -9.66 -16.37 3.09
N ILE A 378 -8.73 -17.24 3.48
CA ILE A 378 -9.02 -18.32 4.42
C ILE A 378 -9.06 -17.74 5.83
N ILE A 379 -10.24 -17.75 6.42
CA ILE A 379 -10.46 -17.35 7.80
C ILE A 379 -10.19 -18.59 8.68
N PRO A 380 -9.27 -18.54 9.65
CA PRO A 380 -9.05 -19.69 10.53
C PRO A 380 -10.31 -19.96 11.38
N PRO A 381 -10.64 -21.23 11.64
CA PRO A 381 -11.72 -21.60 12.56
C PRO A 381 -11.66 -20.87 13.90
N PHE A 382 -12.81 -20.49 14.44
CA PHE A 382 -12.88 -19.75 15.71
C PHE A 382 -12.15 -20.51 16.83
N GLY A 383 -11.15 -19.86 17.44
CA GLY A 383 -10.32 -20.46 18.49
C GLY A 383 -9.15 -21.33 18.02
N TYR A 384 -8.98 -21.58 16.71
CA TYR A 384 -7.79 -22.26 16.18
C TYR A 384 -6.56 -21.35 16.30
N ARG A 385 -5.49 -21.86 16.91
CA ARG A 385 -4.23 -21.14 17.21
C ARG A 385 -3.03 -21.62 16.38
N GLY A 386 -3.23 -22.59 15.48
CA GLY A 386 -2.15 -23.10 14.63
C GLY A 386 -1.84 -22.18 13.43
N PRO A 387 -0.81 -22.49 12.64
CA PRO A 387 -0.54 -21.76 11.40
C PRO A 387 -1.72 -21.85 10.42
N ILE A 388 -2.08 -20.74 9.78
CA ILE A 388 -3.16 -20.72 8.77
C ILE A 388 -2.78 -21.58 7.55
N ARG A 389 -1.49 -21.60 7.17
CA ARG A 389 -0.99 -22.41 6.04
C ARG A 389 -1.26 -23.91 6.24
N ASP A 390 -1.16 -24.40 7.48
CA ASP A 390 -1.39 -25.80 7.84
C ASP A 390 -2.83 -26.24 7.56
N LEU A 391 -3.80 -25.32 7.63
CA LEU A 391 -5.21 -25.61 7.36
C LEU A 391 -5.42 -26.11 5.92
N VAL A 392 -4.66 -25.55 4.97
CA VAL A 392 -4.68 -25.93 3.55
C VAL A 392 -3.77 -27.12 3.28
N THR A 393 -2.49 -27.03 3.66
CA THR A 393 -1.48 -28.03 3.29
C THR A 393 -1.75 -29.40 3.90
N LYS A 394 -2.36 -29.44 5.10
CA LYS A 394 -2.78 -30.68 5.78
C LYS A 394 -4.27 -31.01 5.53
N LYS A 395 -4.95 -30.30 4.63
CA LYS A 395 -6.37 -30.49 4.25
C LYS A 395 -7.30 -30.59 5.47
N LEU A 396 -7.15 -29.66 6.41
CA LEU A 396 -7.90 -29.68 7.67
C LEU A 396 -9.28 -29.00 7.58
N LEU A 397 -9.49 -28.18 6.55
CA LEU A 397 -10.73 -27.46 6.29
C LEU A 397 -11.79 -28.34 5.58
N PRO A 398 -13.07 -27.91 5.62
CA PRO A 398 -14.13 -28.36 4.72
C PRO A 398 -13.72 -28.37 3.23
N ALA A 399 -14.31 -29.27 2.45
CA ALA A 399 -13.92 -29.51 1.05
C ALA A 399 -14.25 -28.34 0.11
N ASP A 400 -15.32 -27.59 0.41
CA ASP A 400 -15.69 -26.34 -0.25
C ASP A 400 -14.65 -25.24 0.01
N GLU A 401 -14.23 -25.01 1.26
CA GLU A 401 -13.18 -24.05 1.60
C GLU A 401 -11.82 -24.40 0.97
N LEU A 402 -11.46 -25.69 0.93
CA LEU A 402 -10.25 -26.16 0.23
C LEU A 402 -10.32 -25.90 -1.28
N LEU A 403 -11.48 -26.11 -1.90
CA LEU A 403 -11.69 -25.79 -3.32
C LEU A 403 -11.64 -24.28 -3.58
N THR A 404 -12.22 -23.45 -2.69
CA THR A 404 -12.11 -21.98 -2.76
C THR A 404 -10.64 -21.56 -2.74
N ALA A 405 -9.84 -22.13 -1.83
CA ALA A 405 -8.41 -21.85 -1.72
C ALA A 405 -7.63 -22.27 -2.98
N GLU A 406 -7.91 -23.46 -3.51
CA GLU A 406 -7.30 -23.98 -4.75
C GLU A 406 -7.64 -23.09 -5.96
N LYS A 407 -8.92 -22.73 -6.14
CA LYS A 407 -9.37 -21.89 -7.25
C LYS A 407 -8.93 -20.44 -7.13
N SER A 408 -8.76 -19.93 -5.91
CA SER A 408 -8.13 -18.63 -5.67
C SER A 408 -6.64 -18.63 -6.04
N ALA A 409 -5.92 -19.70 -5.71
CA ALA A 409 -4.52 -19.86 -6.12
C ALA A 409 -4.36 -19.97 -7.64
N GLU A 410 -5.20 -20.78 -8.31
CA GLU A 410 -5.24 -20.89 -9.78
C GLU A 410 -5.53 -19.52 -10.43
N ALA A 411 -6.51 -18.78 -9.92
CA ALA A 411 -6.86 -17.46 -10.40
C ALA A 411 -5.77 -16.40 -10.18
N MET A 412 -4.88 -16.59 -9.21
CA MET A 412 -3.76 -15.70 -8.89
C MET A 412 -2.46 -16.07 -9.63
N GLU A 413 -2.37 -17.27 -10.20
CA GLU A 413 -1.27 -17.72 -11.07
C GLU A 413 -1.48 -17.29 -12.53
N LYS A 414 -2.75 -17.18 -12.96
CA LYS A 414 -3.20 -16.60 -14.23
C LYS A 414 -3.03 -15.07 -14.30
#